data_AF-A0A178VV43-F1
#
_entry.id   AF-A0A178VV43-F1
#
_cell.length_a   1.000
_cell.length_b   1.000
_cell.length_c   1.000
_cell.angle_alpha   90.00
_cell.angle_beta   90.00
_cell.angle_gamma   90.00
#
_symmetry.space_group_name_H-M   'P 1'
#
loop_
_entity.id
_entity.type
_entity.pdbx_description
1 polymer ?
#
loop_
_entity_poly.entity_id
_entity_poly.type
_entity_poly.pdbx_seq_one_letter_code
_entity_poly.pdbx_strand_id
1 'polypeptide(L)'
;MRKLNPLLKRGLKAIENGDLLKILQSEIRHEISHPRFQGVETGSLGDFKLDWDSPESQDIVLKRQFDSGEKVVVSALLQPEPIELEDDLVFPREAHAKVCIKKPGLSSILQFHCRVYESGSGSSHFDIESAYFIRSFVSAPSSTYGDHFFSQVDPKLHSALEQYLISKGVSEGLTNFLLCHLNKKEQDQYVNWLRRLESTMSHSPKP
;
A
#
# COMPACT_ATOMS: atom_id res chain seq x y z
N MET A 1 6.08 -42.57 16.84
CA MET A 1 7.15 -41.72 16.26
C MET A 1 6.67 -41.16 14.93
N ARG A 2 6.40 -39.85 14.82
CA ARG A 2 6.02 -39.22 13.54
C ARG A 2 7.28 -39.06 12.68
N LYS A 3 7.33 -39.71 11.51
CA LYS A 3 8.42 -39.55 10.54
C LYS A 3 8.38 -38.12 10.01
N LEU A 4 9.44 -37.34 10.25
CA LEU A 4 9.64 -36.01 9.68
C LEU A 4 9.66 -36.09 8.15
N ASN A 5 8.87 -35.23 7.52
CA ASN A 5 8.70 -35.12 6.07
C ASN A 5 10.09 -34.90 5.40
N PRO A 6 10.46 -35.61 4.32
CA PRO A 6 11.77 -35.47 3.67
C PRO A 6 12.14 -34.03 3.27
N LEU A 7 11.16 -33.18 2.97
CA LEU A 7 11.36 -31.74 2.73
C LEU A 7 11.83 -30.99 3.98
N LEU A 8 11.25 -31.30 5.15
CA LEU A 8 11.70 -30.74 6.43
C LEU A 8 13.13 -31.19 6.78
N LYS A 9 13.48 -32.45 6.47
CA LYS A 9 14.86 -32.93 6.65
C LYS A 9 15.87 -32.22 5.75
N ARG A 10 15.50 -31.93 4.51
CA ARG A 10 16.34 -31.12 3.59
C ARG A 10 16.46 -29.68 4.04
N GLY A 11 15.36 -29.07 4.49
CA GLY A 11 15.37 -27.71 5.07
C GLY A 11 16.27 -27.60 6.30
N LEU A 12 16.15 -28.56 7.23
CA LEU A 12 17.02 -28.63 8.41
C LEU A 12 18.50 -28.81 8.04
N LYS A 13 18.83 -29.68 7.08
CA LYS A 13 20.21 -29.82 6.59
C LYS A 13 20.77 -28.55 5.94
N ALA A 14 19.98 -27.82 5.18
CA ALA A 14 20.41 -26.56 4.57
C ALA A 14 20.66 -25.45 5.61
N ILE A 15 19.93 -25.50 6.73
CA ILE A 15 20.15 -24.64 7.90
C ILE A 15 21.44 -25.06 8.63
N GLU A 16 21.62 -26.36 8.90
CA GLU A 16 22.83 -26.91 9.55
C GLU A 16 24.12 -26.62 8.77
N ASN A 17 24.06 -26.66 7.43
CA ASN A 17 25.20 -26.38 6.56
C ASN A 17 25.54 -24.89 6.41
N GLY A 18 24.70 -23.99 6.93
CA GLY A 18 24.85 -22.53 6.76
C GLY A 18 24.64 -22.06 5.32
N ASP A 19 24.15 -22.90 4.43
CA ASP A 19 23.90 -22.56 3.01
C ASP A 19 22.79 -21.51 2.91
N LEU A 20 21.74 -21.63 3.73
CA LEU A 20 20.67 -20.65 3.78
C LEU A 20 21.15 -19.28 4.27
N LEU A 21 22.07 -19.24 5.25
CA LEU A 21 22.65 -17.98 5.73
C LEU A 21 23.44 -17.26 4.62
N LYS A 22 24.21 -18.01 3.83
CA LYS A 22 24.94 -17.46 2.67
C LYS A 22 23.99 -16.90 1.61
N ILE A 23 22.88 -17.59 1.34
CA ILE A 23 21.85 -17.14 0.40
C ILE A 23 21.20 -15.84 0.89
N LEU A 24 20.80 -15.77 2.16
CA LEU A 24 20.24 -14.55 2.75
C LEU A 24 21.23 -13.38 2.66
N GLN A 25 22.51 -13.62 2.94
CA GLN A 25 23.55 -12.60 2.83
C GLN A 25 23.82 -12.15 1.39
N SER A 26 23.74 -13.04 0.40
CA SER A 26 23.80 -12.63 -1.01
C SER A 26 22.58 -11.81 -1.41
N GLU A 27 21.39 -12.20 -0.96
CA GLU A 27 20.14 -11.50 -1.26
C GLU A 27 20.12 -10.08 -0.66
N ILE A 28 20.46 -9.94 0.63
CA ILE A 28 20.54 -8.64 1.30
C ILE A 28 21.55 -7.72 0.57
N ARG A 29 22.70 -8.26 0.15
CA ARG A 29 23.70 -7.50 -0.61
C ARG A 29 23.20 -7.12 -2.00
N HIS A 30 22.45 -7.98 -2.65
CA HIS A 30 21.86 -7.72 -3.94
C HIS A 30 20.87 -6.56 -3.85
N GLU A 31 19.91 -6.63 -2.93
CA GLU A 31 18.87 -5.60 -2.75
C GLU A 31 19.44 -4.24 -2.32
N ILE A 32 20.51 -4.22 -1.51
CA ILE A 32 21.17 -2.95 -1.13
C ILE A 32 21.98 -2.34 -2.28
N SER A 33 22.60 -3.18 -3.11
CA SER A 33 23.46 -2.70 -4.21
C SER A 33 22.68 -2.32 -5.47
N HIS A 34 21.45 -2.82 -5.63
CA HIS A 34 20.57 -2.53 -6.76
C HIS A 34 19.22 -1.99 -6.28
N PRO A 35 19.17 -0.77 -5.72
CA PRO A 35 17.91 -0.16 -5.27
C PRO A 35 16.96 0.05 -6.45
N ARG A 36 15.87 -0.73 -6.48
CA ARG A 36 14.89 -0.76 -7.58
C ARG A 36 14.29 0.60 -7.96
N PHE A 37 14.10 1.49 -6.98
CA PHE A 37 13.42 2.78 -7.16
C PHE A 37 14.37 3.99 -7.05
N GLN A 38 15.67 3.79 -7.32
CA GLN A 38 16.65 4.87 -7.29
C GLN A 38 16.40 5.87 -8.43
N GLY A 39 16.33 7.16 -8.10
CA GLY A 39 16.09 8.23 -9.08
C GLY A 39 14.64 8.41 -9.51
N VAL A 40 13.70 7.61 -8.98
CA VAL A 40 12.26 7.75 -9.26
C VAL A 40 11.70 8.97 -8.51
N GLU A 41 11.05 9.88 -9.24
CA GLU A 41 10.36 11.03 -8.66
C GLU A 41 9.23 10.56 -7.74
N THR A 42 9.23 11.05 -6.50
CA THR A 42 8.35 10.56 -5.43
C THR A 42 7.03 11.35 -5.37
N GLY A 43 6.66 12.09 -6.42
CA GLY A 43 5.46 12.93 -6.41
C GLY A 43 5.46 14.02 -5.32
N SER A 44 4.28 14.53 -4.99
CA SER A 44 4.09 15.60 -4.00
C SER A 44 2.85 15.37 -3.15
N LEU A 45 2.99 15.56 -1.84
CA LEU A 45 1.87 15.53 -0.89
C LEU A 45 0.91 16.72 -1.04
N GLY A 46 1.34 17.80 -1.71
CA GLY A 46 0.59 19.05 -1.73
C GLY A 46 0.30 19.56 -0.31
N ASP A 47 -0.98 19.77 0.00
CA ASP A 47 -1.44 20.24 1.32
C ASP A 47 -1.70 19.11 2.33
N PHE A 48 -1.46 17.84 1.95
CA PHE A 48 -1.55 16.73 2.88
C PHE A 48 -0.34 16.68 3.81
N LYS A 49 -0.59 16.30 5.06
CA LYS A 49 0.44 16.00 6.04
C LYS A 49 0.44 14.49 6.32
N LEU A 50 1.63 13.91 6.38
CA LEU A 50 1.82 12.54 6.84
C LEU A 50 1.48 12.46 8.33
N ASP A 51 0.42 11.70 8.66
CA ASP A 51 -0.06 11.52 10.02
C ASP A 51 0.41 10.21 10.63
N TRP A 52 0.48 9.15 9.81
CA TRP A 52 0.98 7.84 10.23
C TRP A 52 1.77 7.17 9.11
N ASP A 53 2.97 6.70 9.46
CA ASP A 53 3.82 5.89 8.60
C ASP A 53 4.82 5.10 9.46
N SER A 54 4.36 3.97 10.00
CA SER A 54 5.24 3.11 10.79
C SER A 54 6.02 2.16 9.89
N PRO A 55 7.32 1.93 10.13
CA PRO A 55 8.10 0.89 9.46
C PRO A 55 7.51 -0.52 9.64
N GLU A 56 6.68 -0.74 10.66
CA GLU A 56 6.05 -2.04 10.95
C GLU A 56 4.62 -2.15 10.40
N SER A 57 4.00 -1.04 9.97
CA SER A 57 2.68 -1.04 9.33
C SER A 57 2.82 -1.08 7.82
N GLN A 58 1.88 -1.70 7.11
CA GLN A 58 1.86 -1.67 5.65
C GLN A 58 1.20 -0.39 5.12
N ASP A 59 0.29 0.18 5.90
CA ASP A 59 -0.47 1.36 5.52
C ASP A 59 0.25 2.65 5.90
N ILE A 60 -0.14 3.71 5.19
CA ILE A 60 0.15 5.10 5.52
C ILE A 60 -1.15 5.87 5.67
N VAL A 61 -1.14 6.91 6.50
CA VAL A 61 -2.27 7.81 6.69
C VAL A 61 -1.84 9.25 6.46
N LEU A 62 -2.55 9.91 5.56
CA LEU A 62 -2.39 11.32 5.23
C LEU A 62 -3.62 12.09 5.68
N LYS A 63 -3.41 13.30 6.20
CA LYS A 63 -4.49 14.18 6.64
C LYS A 63 -4.35 15.56 6.03
N ARG A 64 -5.49 16.11 5.61
CA ARG A 64 -5.65 17.49 5.17
C ARG A 64 -6.88 18.08 5.86
N GLN A 65 -6.74 19.32 6.30
CA GLN A 65 -7.83 20.11 6.84
C GLN A 65 -7.99 21.39 6.01
N PHE A 66 -9.22 21.68 5.61
CA PHE A 66 -9.57 22.89 4.86
C PHE A 66 -10.01 24.01 5.81
N ASP A 67 -9.87 25.25 5.37
CA ASP A 67 -10.32 26.44 6.13
C ASP A 67 -11.83 26.44 6.40
N SER A 68 -12.60 25.75 5.53
CA SER A 68 -14.02 25.51 5.73
C SER A 68 -14.34 24.60 6.94
N GLY A 69 -13.33 23.97 7.54
CA GLY A 69 -13.49 22.97 8.61
C GLY A 69 -13.69 21.54 8.09
N GLU A 70 -13.72 21.32 6.77
CA GLU A 70 -13.74 19.99 6.17
C GLU A 70 -12.41 19.26 6.41
N LYS A 71 -12.48 17.97 6.73
CA LYS A 71 -11.32 17.12 6.96
C LYS A 71 -11.30 15.98 5.95
N VAL A 72 -10.14 15.78 5.34
CA VAL A 72 -9.88 14.70 4.38
C VAL A 72 -8.76 13.83 4.94
N VAL A 73 -9.02 12.53 5.00
CA VAL A 73 -8.07 11.51 5.44
C VAL A 73 -7.88 10.52 4.31
N VAL A 74 -6.66 10.25 3.92
CA VAL A 74 -6.33 9.22 2.93
C VAL A 74 -5.53 8.14 3.65
N SER A 75 -6.04 6.91 3.67
CA SER A 75 -5.29 5.73 4.12
C SER A 75 -4.96 4.88 2.91
N ALA A 76 -3.70 4.51 2.72
CA ALA A 76 -3.29 3.76 1.53
C ALA A 76 -2.35 2.60 1.90
N LEU A 77 -2.43 1.51 1.14
CA LEU A 77 -1.60 0.30 1.29
C LEU A 77 -1.42 -0.36 -0.08
N LEU A 78 -0.34 -1.12 -0.27
CA LEU A 78 -0.11 -1.86 -1.52
C LEU A 78 -1.04 -3.05 -1.67
N GLN A 79 -1.43 -3.31 -2.91
CA GLN A 79 -2.02 -4.59 -3.27
C GLN A 79 -1.00 -5.73 -3.06
N PRO A 80 -1.42 -6.88 -2.51
CA PRO A 80 -0.52 -8.01 -2.30
C PRO A 80 0.04 -8.58 -3.61
N GLU A 81 -0.80 -8.66 -4.64
CA GLU A 81 -0.47 -9.26 -5.92
C GLU A 81 0.32 -8.28 -6.81
N PRO A 82 1.46 -8.72 -7.39
CA PRO A 82 2.15 -7.95 -8.41
C PRO A 82 1.38 -7.95 -9.74
N ILE A 83 1.61 -6.93 -10.55
CA ILE A 83 1.07 -6.82 -11.90
C ILE A 83 1.76 -7.86 -12.79
N GLU A 84 1.00 -8.81 -13.34
CA GLU A 84 1.55 -9.98 -14.04
C GLU A 84 2.02 -9.69 -15.49
N LEU A 85 1.66 -8.54 -16.08
CA LEU A 85 1.59 -8.40 -17.55
C LEU A 85 2.26 -7.16 -18.16
N GLU A 86 2.94 -6.29 -17.42
CA GLU A 86 3.50 -5.06 -17.98
C GLU A 86 4.97 -4.86 -17.59
N ASP A 87 5.88 -5.27 -18.49
CA ASP A 87 7.34 -5.12 -18.34
C ASP A 87 7.81 -3.65 -18.33
N ASP A 88 6.96 -2.71 -18.77
CA ASP A 88 7.30 -1.29 -18.89
C ASP A 88 6.95 -0.47 -17.64
N LEU A 89 6.34 -1.07 -16.61
CA LEU A 89 5.98 -0.36 -15.38
C LEU A 89 7.16 -0.24 -14.41
N VAL A 90 7.32 0.95 -13.83
CA VAL A 90 8.31 1.19 -12.77
C VAL A 90 7.86 0.49 -11.48
N PHE A 91 6.58 0.54 -11.16
CA PHE A 91 6.02 -0.02 -9.93
C PHE A 91 5.41 -1.41 -10.15
N PRO A 92 5.91 -2.45 -9.46
CA PRO A 92 5.39 -3.81 -9.62
C PRO A 92 4.00 -4.02 -9.02
N ARG A 93 3.55 -3.10 -8.16
CA ARG A 93 2.31 -3.20 -7.39
C ARG A 93 1.61 -1.86 -7.34
N GLU A 94 0.30 -1.95 -7.42
CA GLU A 94 -0.62 -0.84 -7.26
C GLU A 94 -0.99 -0.65 -5.79
N ALA A 95 -1.67 0.45 -5.48
CA ALA A 95 -2.12 0.74 -4.13
C ALA A 95 -3.65 0.81 -4.04
N HIS A 96 -4.20 0.29 -2.95
CA HIS A 96 -5.56 0.61 -2.52
C HIS A 96 -5.51 1.82 -1.59
N ALA A 97 -6.27 2.85 -1.94
CA ALA A 97 -6.45 4.05 -1.14
C ALA A 97 -7.90 4.20 -0.67
N LYS A 98 -8.10 4.52 0.61
CA LYS A 98 -9.38 4.86 1.21
C LYS A 98 -9.39 6.35 1.52
N VAL A 99 -10.22 7.10 0.81
CA VAL A 99 -10.37 8.55 0.99
C VAL A 99 -11.63 8.82 1.81
N CYS A 100 -11.45 9.31 3.03
CA CYS A 100 -12.53 9.64 3.97
C CYS A 100 -12.67 11.15 4.10
N ILE A 101 -13.87 11.66 3.83
CA ILE A 101 -14.19 13.10 3.87
C ILE A 101 -15.26 13.33 4.94
N LYS A 102 -14.95 14.22 5.87
CA LYS A 102 -15.86 14.67 6.93
C LYS A 102 -16.11 16.17 6.82
N LYS A 103 -17.37 16.54 6.61
CA LYS A 103 -17.79 17.95 6.59
C LYS A 103 -18.00 18.48 8.02
N PRO A 104 -17.76 19.79 8.24
CA PRO A 104 -18.03 20.43 9.52
C PRO A 104 -19.52 20.33 9.87
N GLY A 105 -19.85 20.11 11.14
CA GLY A 105 -21.24 20.02 11.62
C GLY A 105 -21.97 18.72 11.25
N LEU A 106 -21.39 17.86 10.41
CA LEU A 106 -21.96 16.55 10.11
C LEU A 106 -21.24 15.44 10.89
N SER A 107 -22.03 14.48 11.37
CA SER A 107 -21.54 13.27 12.03
C SER A 107 -21.26 12.14 11.03
N SER A 108 -21.65 12.32 9.77
CA SER A 108 -21.42 11.37 8.68
C SER A 108 -20.07 11.56 7.99
N ILE A 109 -19.58 10.48 7.37
CA ILE A 109 -18.34 10.44 6.60
C ILE A 109 -18.67 9.89 5.21
N LEU A 110 -18.12 10.53 4.18
CA LEU A 110 -18.12 9.97 2.83
C LEU A 110 -16.78 9.26 2.62
N GLN A 111 -16.82 7.98 2.29
CA GLN A 111 -15.64 7.16 2.09
C GLN A 111 -15.59 6.67 0.65
N PHE A 112 -14.44 6.82 -0.02
CA PHE A 112 -14.16 6.27 -1.34
C PHE A 112 -13.09 5.22 -1.21
N HIS A 113 -13.23 4.10 -1.92
CA HIS A 113 -12.16 3.14 -2.13
C HIS A 113 -11.67 3.35 -3.56
N CYS A 114 -10.38 3.59 -3.69
CA CYS A 114 -9.73 3.93 -4.93
C CYS A 114 -8.58 2.95 -5.19
N ARG A 115 -8.43 2.58 -6.44
CA ARG A 115 -7.26 1.87 -6.97
C ARG A 115 -6.31 2.91 -7.53
N VAL A 116 -5.05 2.90 -7.11
CA VAL A 116 -4.01 3.83 -7.58
C VAL A 116 -2.98 3.02 -8.36
N TYR A 117 -2.74 3.41 -9.61
CA TYR A 117 -1.91 2.65 -10.54
C TYR A 117 -1.05 3.58 -11.40
N GLU A 118 0.06 3.03 -11.90
CA GLU A 118 0.94 3.74 -12.83
C GLU A 118 0.28 3.81 -14.20
N SER A 119 0.29 5.00 -14.80
CA SER A 119 0.01 5.17 -16.21
C SER A 119 1.37 5.17 -16.91
N GLY A 120 1.55 4.36 -17.96
CA GLY A 120 2.85 4.01 -18.61
C GLY A 120 3.73 5.15 -19.17
N SER A 121 3.54 6.39 -18.72
CA SER A 121 4.39 7.56 -18.92
C SER A 121 5.16 7.99 -17.66
N GLY A 122 5.25 7.13 -16.62
CA GLY A 122 5.83 7.48 -15.32
C GLY A 122 4.97 8.42 -14.48
N SER A 123 3.70 8.58 -14.86
CA SER A 123 2.66 9.25 -14.09
C SER A 123 1.76 8.21 -13.43
N SER A 124 0.84 8.64 -12.57
CA SER A 124 -0.12 7.74 -11.95
C SER A 124 -1.51 8.32 -11.92
N HIS A 125 -2.47 7.42 -11.94
CA HIS A 125 -3.89 7.74 -11.90
C HIS A 125 -4.57 6.94 -10.80
N PHE A 126 -5.82 7.29 -10.54
CA PHE A 126 -6.66 6.55 -9.64
C PHE A 126 -8.04 6.32 -10.26
N ASP A 127 -8.61 5.16 -9.98
CA ASP A 127 -9.99 4.82 -10.30
C ASP A 127 -10.79 4.67 -9.01
N ILE A 128 -12.07 5.06 -9.03
CA ILE A 128 -12.97 4.89 -7.89
C ILE A 128 -13.66 3.52 -8.01
N GLU A 129 -13.26 2.58 -7.16
CA GLU A 129 -13.87 1.24 -7.12
C GLU A 129 -15.23 1.26 -6.41
N SER A 130 -15.35 2.06 -5.36
CA SER A 130 -16.59 2.19 -4.59
C SER A 130 -16.65 3.46 -3.76
N ALA A 131 -17.87 3.88 -3.40
CA ALA A 131 -18.12 4.98 -2.47
C ALA A 131 -19.25 4.64 -1.49
N TYR A 132 -19.07 5.04 -0.23
CA TYR A 132 -19.93 4.73 0.88
C TYR A 132 -20.25 5.99 1.70
N PHE A 133 -21.51 6.14 2.10
CA PHE A 133 -21.91 7.16 3.05
C PHE A 133 -22.15 6.54 4.44
N ILE A 134 -21.25 6.82 5.37
CA ILE A 134 -21.26 6.25 6.72
C ILE A 134 -21.92 7.25 7.67
N ARG A 135 -23.08 6.91 8.27
CA ARG A 135 -23.73 7.72 9.31
C ARG A 135 -23.26 7.29 10.71
N SER A 136 -22.98 8.26 11.58
CA SER A 136 -22.41 8.07 12.93
C SER A 136 -23.19 7.22 13.95
N PHE A 137 -24.37 6.65 13.65
CA PHE A 137 -25.27 6.12 14.69
C PHE A 137 -25.51 4.61 14.73
N VAL A 138 -24.78 3.77 13.97
CA VAL A 138 -24.94 2.32 14.13
C VAL A 138 -23.61 1.58 14.02
N SER A 139 -23.33 0.80 15.06
CA SER A 139 -22.27 -0.19 15.15
C SER A 139 -22.34 -1.22 14.00
N ALA A 140 -21.17 -1.55 13.46
CA ALA A 140 -20.87 -2.70 12.61
C ALA A 140 -21.52 -2.76 11.20
N PRO A 141 -20.73 -3.11 10.16
CA PRO A 141 -21.20 -3.24 8.79
C PRO A 141 -21.82 -4.63 8.62
N SER A 142 -23.14 -4.77 8.78
CA SER A 142 -23.81 -6.03 8.43
C SER A 142 -24.89 -5.89 7.36
N SER A 143 -25.14 -4.69 6.83
CA SER A 143 -26.02 -4.51 5.67
C SER A 143 -25.86 -3.15 4.99
N THR A 144 -24.63 -2.65 4.84
CA THR A 144 -24.44 -1.40 4.11
C THR A 144 -24.72 -1.67 2.64
N TYR A 145 -25.69 -0.94 2.08
CA TYR A 145 -26.00 -0.83 0.65
C TYR A 145 -24.71 -0.54 -0.13
N GLY A 146 -24.00 -1.58 -0.51
CA GLY A 146 -22.56 -1.47 -0.78
C GLY A 146 -22.00 -2.64 -1.56
N ASP A 147 -22.86 -3.49 -2.11
CA ASP A 147 -22.46 -4.60 -2.95
C ASP A 147 -22.84 -4.23 -4.40
N HIS A 148 -21.83 -3.99 -5.23
CA HIS A 148 -21.90 -3.88 -6.69
C HIS A 148 -22.49 -2.64 -7.37
N PHE A 149 -22.58 -1.46 -6.72
CA PHE A 149 -23.17 -0.30 -7.39
C PHE A 149 -22.25 0.43 -8.39
N PHE A 150 -20.92 0.41 -8.24
CA PHE A 150 -20.06 1.32 -9.00
C PHE A 150 -19.83 0.94 -10.47
N SER A 151 -19.97 -0.33 -10.86
CA SER A 151 -19.90 -0.74 -12.27
C SER A 151 -21.14 -0.36 -13.09
N GLN A 152 -22.21 0.11 -12.43
CA GLN A 152 -23.46 0.56 -13.08
C GLN A 152 -23.73 2.07 -12.89
N VAL A 153 -22.79 2.81 -12.28
CA VAL A 153 -22.91 4.26 -12.10
C VAL A 153 -22.78 4.98 -13.44
N ASP A 154 -23.64 5.98 -13.67
CA ASP A 154 -23.58 6.87 -14.84
C ASP A 154 -22.14 7.43 -15.01
N PRO A 155 -21.51 7.30 -16.18
CA PRO A 155 -20.17 7.85 -16.44
C PRO A 155 -20.00 9.33 -16.06
N LYS A 156 -21.06 10.13 -16.16
CA LYS A 156 -21.05 11.54 -15.74
C LYS A 156 -20.91 11.68 -14.23
N LEU A 157 -21.55 10.81 -13.46
CA LEU A 157 -21.41 10.79 -12.00
C LEU A 157 -20.01 10.34 -11.60
N HIS A 158 -19.46 9.33 -12.29
CA HIS A 158 -18.08 8.88 -12.05
C HIS A 158 -17.08 10.03 -12.24
N SER A 159 -17.14 10.71 -13.39
CA SER A 159 -16.29 11.86 -13.69
C SER A 159 -16.46 13.01 -12.68
N ALA A 160 -17.69 13.28 -12.24
CA ALA A 160 -17.95 14.29 -11.22
C ALA A 160 -17.34 13.92 -9.85
N LEU A 161 -17.35 12.64 -9.47
CA LEU A 161 -16.74 12.16 -8.23
C LEU A 161 -15.21 12.21 -8.29
N GLU A 162 -14.61 11.85 -9.43
CA GLU A 162 -13.17 12.01 -9.66
C GLU A 162 -12.75 13.48 -9.52
N GLN A 163 -13.43 14.39 -10.24
CA GLN A 163 -13.17 15.83 -10.15
C GLN A 163 -13.36 16.36 -8.73
N TYR A 164 -14.35 15.83 -8.00
CA TYR A 164 -14.52 16.14 -6.59
C TYR A 164 -13.30 15.70 -5.75
N LEU A 165 -12.79 14.48 -5.91
CA LEU A 165 -11.61 14.00 -5.19
C LEU A 165 -10.33 14.78 -5.57
N ILE A 166 -10.16 15.12 -6.85
CA ILE A 166 -9.08 15.99 -7.33
C ILE A 166 -9.15 17.36 -6.65
N SER A 167 -10.35 17.96 -6.55
CA SER A 167 -10.55 19.22 -5.81
C SER A 167 -10.22 19.12 -4.32
N LYS A 168 -10.22 17.90 -3.75
CA LYS A 168 -9.79 17.62 -2.37
C LYS A 168 -8.29 17.37 -2.23
N GLY A 169 -7.56 17.40 -3.35
CA GLY A 169 -6.12 17.23 -3.40
C GLY A 169 -5.67 15.80 -3.71
N VAL A 170 -6.59 14.90 -4.08
CA VAL A 170 -6.20 13.60 -4.68
C VAL A 170 -5.76 13.86 -6.12
N SER A 171 -4.60 14.50 -6.25
CA SER A 171 -3.98 14.88 -7.52
C SER A 171 -2.99 13.82 -7.98
N GLU A 172 -2.53 13.95 -9.23
CA GLU A 172 -1.43 13.15 -9.78
C GLU A 172 -0.18 13.18 -8.89
N GLY A 173 0.15 14.34 -8.32
CA GLY A 173 1.25 14.46 -7.37
C GLY A 173 1.07 13.55 -6.16
N LEU A 174 -0.14 13.47 -5.62
CA LEU A 174 -0.45 12.61 -4.48
C LEU A 174 -0.39 11.13 -4.87
N THR A 175 -0.97 10.75 -6.01
CA THR A 175 -0.95 9.35 -6.45
C THR A 175 0.47 8.89 -6.77
N ASN A 176 1.31 9.76 -7.35
CA ASN A 176 2.73 9.48 -7.61
C ASN A 176 3.47 9.25 -6.29
N PHE A 177 3.16 10.08 -5.27
CA PHE A 177 3.68 9.90 -3.93
C PHE A 177 3.26 8.57 -3.31
N LEU A 178 1.96 8.24 -3.36
CA LEU A 178 1.46 7.00 -2.78
C LEU A 178 2.14 5.77 -3.38
N LEU A 179 2.20 5.66 -4.72
CA LEU A 179 2.84 4.51 -5.37
C LEU A 179 4.33 4.41 -5.06
N CYS A 180 5.05 5.52 -5.20
CA CYS A 180 6.49 5.54 -5.00
C CYS A 180 6.86 5.24 -3.54
N HIS A 181 6.19 5.91 -2.60
CA HIS A 181 6.45 5.74 -1.17
C HIS A 181 6.11 4.33 -0.70
N LEU A 182 4.95 3.81 -1.08
CA LEU A 182 4.52 2.48 -0.65
C LEU A 182 5.40 1.37 -1.23
N ASN A 183 5.76 1.43 -2.52
CA ASN A 183 6.66 0.44 -3.12
C ASN A 183 8.08 0.48 -2.52
N LYS A 184 8.62 1.68 -2.23
CA LYS A 184 9.88 1.84 -1.49
C LYS A 184 9.78 1.27 -0.08
N LYS A 185 8.68 1.55 0.60
CA LYS A 185 8.41 1.05 1.96
C LYS A 185 8.37 -0.48 2.01
N GLU A 186 7.69 -1.13 1.07
CA GLU A 186 7.66 -2.59 0.97
C GLU A 186 9.06 -3.18 0.73
N GLN A 187 9.85 -2.55 -0.15
CA GLN A 187 11.23 -2.95 -0.39
C GLN A 187 12.09 -2.84 0.89
N ASP A 188 11.97 -1.74 1.62
CA ASP A 188 12.69 -1.53 2.88
C ASP A 188 12.24 -2.54 3.95
N GLN A 189 10.93 -2.85 4.02
CA GLN A 189 10.37 -3.84 4.91
C GLN A 189 10.89 -5.25 4.58
N TYR A 190 10.98 -5.60 3.30
CA TYR A 190 11.56 -6.87 2.84
C TYR A 190 13.03 -7.00 3.26
N VAL A 191 13.86 -5.99 3.02
CA VAL A 191 15.27 -6.01 3.42
C VAL A 191 15.41 -6.08 4.95
N ASN A 192 14.59 -5.36 5.69
CA ASN A 192 14.58 -5.43 7.15
C ASN A 192 14.14 -6.81 7.66
N TRP A 193 13.16 -7.44 7.01
CA TRP A 193 12.74 -8.80 7.30
C TRP A 193 13.88 -9.80 7.06
N LEU A 194 14.60 -9.70 5.93
CA LEU A 194 15.76 -10.54 5.64
C LEU A 194 16.85 -10.39 6.71
N ARG A 195 17.16 -9.15 7.15
CA ARG A 195 18.12 -8.90 8.22
C ARG A 195 17.68 -9.48 9.57
N ARG A 196 16.40 -9.38 9.92
CA ARG A 196 15.84 -10.00 11.13
C ARG A 196 15.96 -11.53 11.07
N LEU A 197 15.71 -12.12 9.90
CA LEU A 197 15.86 -13.55 9.67
C LEU A 197 17.32 -13.99 9.79
N GLU A 198 18.26 -13.27 9.17
CA GLU A 198 19.70 -13.50 9.28
C GLU A 198 20.17 -13.46 10.74
N SER A 199 19.74 -12.46 11.51
CA SER A 199 20.08 -12.32 12.92
C SER A 199 19.56 -13.49 13.75
N THR A 200 18.32 -13.91 13.51
CA THR A 200 17.69 -15.06 14.20
C THR A 200 18.47 -16.35 13.92
N MET A 201 18.90 -16.57 12.67
CA MET A 201 19.68 -17.74 12.29
C MET A 201 21.11 -17.72 12.84
N SER A 202 21.72 -16.55 12.94
CA SER A 202 23.07 -16.38 13.48
C SER A 202 23.14 -16.57 15.00
N HIS A 203 22.05 -16.27 15.72
CA HIS A 203 21.93 -16.45 17.17
C HIS A 203 21.33 -17.81 17.58
N SER A 204 20.95 -18.66 16.62
CA SER A 204 20.52 -20.02 16.95
C SER A 204 21.69 -20.76 17.61
N PRO A 205 21.52 -21.33 18.82
CA PRO A 205 22.56 -22.14 19.43
C PRO A 205 22.94 -23.27 18.47
N LYS A 206 24.25 -23.44 18.26
CA LYS A 206 24.76 -24.64 17.58
C LYS A 206 24.27 -25.86 18.38
N PRO A 207 23.78 -26.91 17.70
CA PRO A 207 23.31 -28.13 18.37
C PRO A 207 24.42 -28.78 19.21
#